data_AF-A0A924AVE9-F1
#
_entry.id   AF-A0A924AVE9-F1
#
_cell.length_a   1.000
_cell.length_b   1.000
_cell.length_c   1.000
_cell.angle_alpha   90.00
_cell.angle_beta   90.00
_cell.angle_gamma   90.00
#
_symmetry.space_group_name_H-M   'P 1'
#
loop_
_entity.id
_entity.type
_entity.pdbx_description
1 polymer ?
#
loop_
_entity_poly.entity_id
_entity_poly.type
_entity_poly.pdbx_seq_one_letter_code
_entity_poly.pdbx_strand_id
1 'polypeptide(L)'
;MKQIIISATAFVLLASCTRIDAGYEGILIKQYGSEKGIQDVSLVTGRVWYNPWTENVEQYATFIQTVDYEAFNVNAKDGSEFIVDPTLSFNIVPGNSPKIFSKYRKDLE
;
A
#
# COMPACT_ATOMS: atom_id res chain seq x y z
N MET A 1 10.92 -24.22 30.53
CA MET A 1 9.67 -23.51 30.18
C MET A 1 9.82 -21.98 30.23
N LYS A 2 10.19 -21.35 31.36
CA LYS A 2 10.39 -19.88 31.44
C LYS A 2 11.33 -19.30 30.37
N GLN A 3 12.48 -19.94 30.11
CA GLN A 3 13.45 -19.49 29.10
C GLN A 3 12.89 -19.50 27.66
N ILE A 4 12.02 -20.47 27.34
CA ILE A 4 11.40 -20.59 26.01
C ILE A 4 10.34 -19.50 25.81
N ILE A 5 9.55 -19.20 26.85
CA ILE A 5 8.54 -18.14 26.81
C ILE A 5 9.20 -16.76 26.64
N ILE A 6 10.28 -16.50 27.39
CA ILE A 6 11.02 -15.22 27.29
C ILE A 6 11.62 -15.04 25.89
N SER A 7 12.21 -16.10 25.32
CA SER A 7 12.75 -16.07 23.96
C SER A 7 11.66 -15.85 22.91
N ALA A 8 10.52 -16.53 23.04
CA ALA A 8 9.39 -16.36 22.13
C ALA A 8 8.79 -14.94 22.19
N THR A 9 8.63 -14.37 23.39
CA THR A 9 8.13 -12.99 23.55
C THR A 9 9.11 -11.96 22.99
N ALA A 10 10.42 -12.16 23.16
CA ALA A 10 11.44 -11.26 22.59
C ALA A 10 11.43 -11.31 21.05
N PHE A 11 11.22 -12.49 20.46
CA PHE A 11 11.14 -12.64 19.01
C PHE A 11 9.92 -11.91 18.42
N VAL A 12 8.76 -11.98 19.08
CA VAL A 12 7.54 -11.27 18.66
C VAL A 12 7.73 -9.76 18.71
N LEU A 13 8.38 -9.23 19.74
CA LEU A 13 8.68 -7.80 19.85
C LEU A 13 9.61 -7.31 18.74
N LEU A 14 10.60 -8.10 18.34
CA LEU A 14 11.51 -7.74 17.26
C LEU A 14 10.85 -7.79 15.88
N ALA A 15 9.89 -8.71 15.67
CA ALA A 15 9.12 -8.81 14.42
C ALA A 15 8.04 -7.73 14.27
N SER A 16 7.73 -6.98 15.33
CA SER A 16 6.64 -6.01 15.41
C SER A 16 7.04 -4.58 15.04
N CYS A 17 8.15 -4.39 14.33
CA CYS A 17 8.69 -3.07 14.03
C CYS A 17 9.16 -2.97 12.58
N THR A 18 8.58 -2.03 11.83
CA THR A 18 9.03 -1.68 10.47
C THR A 18 9.39 -0.21 10.38
N ARG A 19 10.23 0.14 9.41
CA ARG A 19 10.55 1.52 9.08
C ARG A 19 9.94 1.85 7.73
N ILE A 20 9.24 2.96 7.66
CA ILE A 20 8.78 3.55 6.41
C ILE A 20 9.96 4.27 5.75
N ASP A 21 10.24 3.94 4.50
CA ASP A 21 11.35 4.53 3.78
C ASP A 21 11.06 5.97 3.32
N ALA A 22 12.12 6.73 3.07
CA ALA A 22 11.98 8.10 2.58
C ALA A 22 11.36 8.09 1.18
N GLY A 23 10.39 8.96 0.94
CA GLY A 23 9.62 8.96 -0.32
C GLY A 23 8.47 7.96 -0.35
N TYR A 24 8.18 7.30 0.78
CA TYR A 24 7.01 6.45 0.97
C TYR A 24 6.13 6.99 2.10
N GLU A 25 4.85 6.73 1.96
CA GLU A 25 3.82 6.99 2.95
C GLU A 25 3.30 5.67 3.47
N GLY A 26 3.38 5.45 4.78
CA GLY A 26 2.95 4.21 5.41
C GLY A 26 1.46 4.24 5.74
N ILE A 27 0.78 3.12 5.52
CA ILE A 27 -0.57 2.90 6.04
C ILE A 27 -0.57 1.70 6.98
N LEU A 28 -1.15 1.88 8.17
CA LEU A 28 -1.39 0.82 9.15
C LEU A 28 -2.82 0.34 8.99
N ILE A 29 -2.98 -0.90 8.56
CA ILE A 29 -4.26 -1.54 8.29
C ILE A 29 -4.55 -2.51 9.42
N LYS A 30 -5.65 -2.28 10.15
CA LYS A 30 -6.12 -3.27 11.14
C LYS A 30 -6.91 -4.35 10.44
N GLN A 31 -6.48 -5.60 10.61
CA GLN A 31 -7.12 -6.78 9.99
C GLN A 31 -8.31 -7.30 10.81
N TYR A 32 -8.38 -6.94 12.10
CA TYR A 32 -9.42 -7.38 13.02
C TYR A 32 -10.33 -6.20 13.38
N GLY A 33 -11.63 -6.36 13.16
CA GLY A 33 -12.65 -5.37 13.47
C GLY A 33 -14.03 -6.01 13.61
N SER A 34 -14.90 -5.37 14.40
CA SER A 34 -16.27 -5.85 14.69
C SER A 34 -17.23 -5.60 13.53
N GLU A 35 -16.91 -4.69 12.62
CA GLU A 35 -17.71 -4.32 11.47
C GLU A 35 -17.05 -4.83 10.17
N LYS A 36 -17.87 -5.32 9.23
CA LYS A 36 -17.38 -5.79 7.93
C LYS A 36 -16.85 -4.59 7.12
N GLY A 37 -15.52 -4.45 7.01
CA GLY A 37 -14.89 -3.48 6.12
C GLY A 37 -13.56 -2.92 6.65
N ILE A 38 -12.93 -2.09 5.83
CA ILE A 38 -11.69 -1.36 6.13
C ILE A 38 -12.09 -0.11 6.94
N GLN A 39 -12.28 -0.26 8.25
CA GLN A 39 -12.67 0.87 9.13
C GLN A 39 -11.43 1.63 9.63
N ASP A 40 -10.34 0.90 9.91
CA ASP A 40 -9.16 1.45 10.58
C ASP A 40 -7.92 1.37 9.70
N VAL A 41 -7.74 2.40 8.86
CA VAL A 41 -6.48 2.67 8.14
C VAL A 41 -5.91 3.96 8.69
N SER A 42 -4.77 3.86 9.36
CA SER A 42 -4.08 5.00 9.93
C SER A 42 -2.85 5.35 9.11
N LEU A 43 -2.67 6.65 8.87
CA LEU A 43 -1.46 7.16 8.24
C LEU A 43 -0.30 7.10 9.23
N VAL A 44 0.81 6.49 8.84
CA VAL A 44 2.00 6.31 9.69
C VAL A 44 3.28 6.72 8.96
N THR A 45 4.24 7.25 9.70
CA THR A 45 5.53 7.70 9.16
C THR A 45 6.68 7.31 10.10
N GLY A 46 7.88 7.15 9.55
CA GLY A 46 9.07 6.83 10.33
C GLY A 46 9.09 5.37 10.81
N ARG A 47 9.42 5.16 12.08
CA ARG A 47 9.52 3.80 12.66
C ARG A 47 8.21 3.45 13.35
N VAL A 48 7.54 2.42 12.85
CA VAL A 48 6.19 2.02 13.26
C VAL A 48 6.28 0.71 14.00
N TRP A 49 5.71 0.70 15.20
CA TRP A 49 5.45 -0.53 15.95
C TRP A 49 4.03 -0.99 15.65
N TYR A 50 3.89 -2.24 15.24
CA TYR A 50 2.60 -2.85 14.90
C TYR A 50 2.63 -4.33 15.25
N ASN A 51 1.48 -4.91 15.53
CA ASN A 51 1.38 -6.34 15.79
C ASN A 51 1.15 -7.11 14.47
N PRO A 52 2.10 -7.93 13.98
CA PRO A 52 1.97 -8.62 12.69
C PRO A 52 0.79 -9.58 12.61
N TRP A 53 0.27 -10.02 13.76
CA TRP A 53 -0.92 -10.86 13.79
C TRP A 53 -2.23 -10.10 13.61
N THR A 54 -2.32 -8.83 14.01
CA THR A 54 -3.58 -8.06 13.98
C THR A 54 -3.55 -6.89 13.02
N GLU A 55 -2.37 -6.45 12.62
CA GLU A 55 -2.11 -5.24 11.87
C GLU A 55 -1.16 -5.54 10.71
N ASN A 56 -1.31 -4.80 9.62
CA ASN A 56 -0.41 -4.84 8.47
C ASN A 56 0.06 -3.42 8.17
N VAL A 57 1.31 -3.28 7.72
CA VAL A 57 1.88 -2.00 7.31
C VAL A 57 2.23 -2.09 5.83
N GLU A 58 1.54 -1.29 5.01
CA GLU A 58 1.84 -1.12 3.59
C GLU A 58 2.50 0.24 3.34
N GLN A 59 3.28 0.34 2.26
CA GLN A 59 4.02 1.55 1.90
C GLN A 59 3.65 1.99 0.49
N TYR A 60 3.23 3.25 0.37
CA TYR A 60 2.82 3.87 -0.90
C TYR A 60 3.87 4.87 -1.35
N ALA A 61 4.36 4.77 -2.58
CA ALA A 61 5.33 5.71 -3.11
C ALA A 61 4.71 7.11 -3.32
N THR A 62 5.34 8.14 -2.74
CA THR A 62 4.92 9.55 -2.92
C THR A 62 5.67 10.26 -4.05
N PHE A 63 6.67 9.61 -4.64
CA PHE A 63 7.41 10.12 -5.79
C PHE A 63 6.65 9.80 -7.10
N ILE A 64 7.12 10.38 -8.20
CA ILE A 64 6.53 10.19 -9.53
C ILE A 64 6.85 8.78 -10.02
N GLN A 65 5.82 8.00 -10.28
CA GLN A 65 5.88 6.69 -10.90
C GLN A 65 5.43 6.82 -12.36
N THR A 66 6.16 6.16 -13.26
CA THR A 66 5.81 6.10 -14.67
C THR A 66 5.44 4.67 -15.00
N VAL A 67 4.18 4.49 -15.42
CA VAL A 67 3.65 3.20 -15.86
C VAL A 67 3.46 3.25 -17.36
N ASP A 68 4.02 2.25 -18.03
CA ASP A 68 3.92 2.07 -19.47
C ASP A 68 2.84 1.02 -19.75
N TYR A 69 1.80 1.42 -20.48
CA TYR A 69 0.69 0.52 -20.80
C TYR A 69 0.88 -0.09 -22.18
N GLU A 70 0.42 -1.33 -22.35
CA GLU A 70 0.45 -1.95 -23.67
C GLU A 70 -0.37 -1.16 -24.67
N ALA A 71 0.20 -1.03 -25.87
CA ALA A 71 -0.46 -0.36 -26.97
C ALA A 71 -1.81 -1.04 -27.29
N PHE A 72 -2.87 -0.23 -27.40
CA PHE A 72 -4.19 -0.74 -27.74
C PHE A 72 -4.76 -0.06 -28.97
N ASN A 73 -5.55 -0.84 -29.72
CA ASN A 73 -6.18 -0.38 -30.94
C ASN A 73 -7.53 0.26 -30.64
N VAL A 74 -7.70 1.51 -31.08
CA VAL A 74 -8.95 2.25 -31.00
C VAL A 74 -9.47 2.47 -32.41
N ASN A 75 -10.73 2.10 -32.62
CA ASN A 75 -11.43 2.39 -33.87
C ASN A 75 -12.07 3.77 -33.79
N ALA A 76 -11.72 4.65 -34.71
CA ALA A 76 -12.43 5.90 -34.90
C ALA A 76 -13.84 5.63 -35.47
N LYS A 77 -14.75 6.59 -35.27
CA LYS A 77 -16.13 6.50 -35.78
C LYS A 77 -16.19 6.34 -37.31
N ASP A 78 -15.16 6.77 -38.01
CA ASP A 78 -15.00 6.67 -39.47
C ASP A 78 -14.39 5.34 -39.94
N GLY A 79 -14.15 4.39 -39.02
CA GLY A 79 -13.61 3.05 -39.34
C GLY A 79 -12.08 2.99 -39.51
N SER A 80 -11.36 4.08 -39.24
CA SER A 80 -9.90 4.07 -39.17
C SER A 80 -9.40 3.49 -37.85
N GLU A 81 -8.42 2.59 -37.91
CA GLU A 81 -7.74 2.03 -36.74
C GLU A 81 -6.57 2.94 -36.31
N PHE A 82 -6.54 3.28 -35.03
CA PHE A 82 -5.42 3.98 -34.40
C PHE A 82 -4.80 3.08 -33.33
N ILE A 83 -3.48 2.95 -33.37
CA ILE A 83 -2.70 2.30 -32.33
C ILE A 83 -2.25 3.39 -31.37
N VAL A 84 -2.68 3.30 -30.11
CA VAL A 84 -2.31 4.26 -29.07
C VAL A 84 -1.42 3.54 -28.06
N ASP A 85 -0.27 4.13 -27.79
CA ASP A 85 0.71 3.66 -26.83
C ASP A 85 0.86 4.71 -25.70
N PRO A 86 0.05 4.62 -24.64
CA PRO A 86 0.05 5.64 -23.60
C PRO A 86 0.99 5.29 -22.46
N THR A 87 1.92 6.21 -22.20
CA THR A 87 2.71 6.24 -20.97
C THR A 87 2.10 7.22 -19.97
N LEU A 88 1.84 6.79 -18.74
CA LEU A 88 1.28 7.63 -17.69
C LEU A 88 2.29 7.86 -16.56
N SER A 89 2.51 9.12 -16.21
CA SER A 89 3.28 9.50 -15.02
C SER A 89 2.34 10.07 -13.96
N PHE A 90 2.35 9.47 -12.77
CA PHE A 90 1.51 9.91 -11.65
C PHE A 90 2.28 9.90 -10.33
N ASN A 91 1.81 10.67 -9.35
CA ASN A 91 2.31 10.64 -7.99
C ASN A 91 1.14 10.69 -7.01
N ILE A 92 1.31 10.06 -5.84
CA ILE A 92 0.32 10.13 -4.78
C ILE A 92 0.49 11.45 -4.02
N VAL A 93 -0.62 12.17 -3.84
CA VAL A 93 -0.64 13.34 -2.96
C VAL A 93 -0.53 12.86 -1.51
N PRO A 94 0.48 13.30 -0.74
CA PRO A 94 0.66 12.90 0.64
C PRO A 94 -0.61 13.12 1.48
N GLY A 95 -0.90 12.18 2.38
CA GLY A 95 -2.07 12.15 3.24
C GLY A 95 -3.33 11.53 2.61
N ASN A 96 -3.31 11.19 1.31
CA ASN A 96 -4.44 10.53 0.65
C ASN A 96 -4.26 9.02 0.48
N SER A 97 -3.14 8.42 0.91
CA SER A 97 -2.90 6.98 0.78
C SER A 97 -4.00 6.12 1.43
N PRO A 98 -4.55 6.46 2.63
CA PRO A 98 -5.67 5.71 3.20
C PRO A 98 -6.91 5.68 2.30
N LYS A 99 -7.22 6.81 1.64
CA LYS A 99 -8.38 6.90 0.73
C LYS A 99 -8.17 6.09 -0.54
N ILE A 100 -6.95 6.09 -1.07
CA ILE A 100 -6.57 5.31 -2.25
C ILE A 100 -6.72 3.81 -1.94
N PHE A 101 -6.18 3.37 -0.81
CA PHE A 101 -6.31 1.98 -0.36
C PHE A 101 -7.77 1.56 -0.17
N SER A 102 -8.58 2.39 0.52
CA SER A 102 -10.01 2.09 0.71
C SER A 102 -10.78 1.99 -0.61
N LYS A 103 -10.39 2.78 -1.63
CA LYS A 103 -11.07 2.83 -2.93
C LYS A 103 -10.66 1.71 -3.88
N TYR A 104 -9.36 1.46 -4.03
CA TYR A 104 -8.82 0.57 -5.07
C TYR A 104 -8.42 -0.81 -4.54
N ARG A 105 -8.08 -0.94 -3.25
CA ARG A 105 -7.75 -2.21 -2.56
C ARG A 105 -6.65 -3.05 -3.24
N LYS A 106 -5.81 -2.43 -4.06
CA LYS A 106 -4.67 -3.02 -4.76
C LYS A 106 -3.50 -2.05 -4.69
N ASP A 107 -2.29 -2.59 -4.66
CA ASP A 107 -1.08 -1.83 -4.93
C ASP A 107 -1.16 -1.19 -6.33
N LEU A 108 -0.57 -0.02 -6.47
CA LEU A 108 -0.44 0.67 -7.75
C LEU A 108 0.73 0.04 -8.50
N GLU A 109 0.43 -0.95 -9.34
CA GLU A 109 1.34 -1.47 -10.37
C GLU A 109 1.22 -0.67 -11.67
#